data_AF-A0A067S770-F1
#
_entry.id   AF-A0A067S770-F1
#
_cell.length_a   1.000
_cell.length_b   1.000
_cell.length_c   1.000
_cell.angle_alpha   90.00
_cell.angle_beta   90.00
_cell.angle_gamma   90.00
#
_symmetry.space_group_name_H-M   'P 1'
#
loop_
_entity.id
_entity.type
_entity.pdbx_description
1 polymer ?
#
loop_
_entity_poly.entity_id
_entity_poly.type
_entity_poly.pdbx_seq_one_letter_code
_entity_poly.pdbx_strand_id
1 'polypeptide(L)'
;FRIHFHQHPSIPLNDLGGSFLTAEEIYKGAVNDIYCYCFANDLSQVWAYMWNRWYTPKQWALWARAACPSISRLKTTMVVENLWKHLKTRDLAQFNRPRLDLVTHLVITGVLPRIQQTLNSILDKRRVGRAKALAPWQTEFRRQWKELSLTDEERLIKKELAVLKGNLKGKRKEERLEQI
;
A
#
# COMPACT_ATOMS: atom_id res chain seq x y z
N PHE A 1 -26.89 1.24 1.61
CA PHE A 1 -25.60 0.73 2.14
C PHE A 1 -24.40 0.93 1.23
N ARG A 2 -24.29 0.27 0.06
CA ARG A 2 -23.10 0.43 -0.82
C ARG A 2 -22.85 1.89 -1.22
N ILE A 3 -23.90 2.63 -1.53
CA ILE A 3 -23.84 4.05 -1.89
C ILE A 3 -23.26 4.88 -0.73
N HIS A 4 -23.75 4.66 0.50
CA HIS A 4 -23.36 5.43 1.69
C HIS A 4 -21.87 5.26 2.02
N PHE A 5 -21.30 4.08 1.79
CA PHE A 5 -19.87 3.84 1.98
C PHE A 5 -19.00 4.56 0.95
N HIS A 6 -19.48 4.68 -0.29
CA HIS A 6 -18.68 5.16 -1.41
C HIS A 6 -18.79 6.66 -1.67
N GLN A 7 -19.80 7.33 -1.10
CA GLN A 7 -19.94 8.79 -1.18
C GLN A 7 -18.75 9.50 -0.51
N HIS A 8 -18.29 10.58 -1.14
CA HIS A 8 -17.21 11.42 -0.64
C HIS A 8 -17.37 12.84 -1.19
N PRO A 9 -17.02 13.89 -0.43
CA PRO A 9 -17.18 15.28 -0.88
C PRO A 9 -16.46 15.65 -2.19
N SER A 10 -15.39 14.93 -2.52
CA SER A 10 -14.63 15.12 -3.78
C SER A 10 -15.09 14.22 -4.93
N ILE A 11 -16.13 13.40 -4.74
CA ILE A 11 -16.73 12.59 -5.81
C ILE A 11 -18.01 13.31 -6.24
N PRO A 12 -18.14 13.73 -7.52
CA PRO A 12 -19.34 14.39 -7.99
C PRO A 12 -20.52 13.41 -8.00
N LEU A 13 -21.73 13.95 -7.82
CA LEU A 13 -22.96 13.21 -8.04
C LEU A 13 -23.15 12.92 -9.54
N ASN A 14 -23.90 11.86 -9.85
CA ASN A 14 -24.27 11.49 -11.22
C ASN A 14 -25.39 12.40 -11.80
N ASP A 15 -25.36 13.69 -11.47
CA ASP A 15 -26.28 14.68 -11.98
C ASP A 15 -25.66 15.38 -13.20
N LEU A 16 -26.49 15.88 -14.11
CA LEU A 16 -26.04 16.59 -15.32
C LEU A 16 -25.08 17.77 -15.02
N GLY A 17 -25.17 18.34 -13.81
CA GLY A 17 -24.33 19.44 -13.34
C GLY A 17 -23.10 19.04 -12.54
N GLY A 18 -22.89 17.75 -12.23
CA GLY A 18 -21.72 17.27 -11.47
C GLY A 18 -21.56 17.94 -10.09
N SER A 19 -22.66 18.12 -9.36
CA SER A 19 -22.68 18.76 -8.04
C SER A 19 -21.87 17.96 -7.01
N PHE A 20 -21.28 18.68 -6.05
CA PHE A 20 -20.55 18.10 -4.93
C PHE A 20 -21.34 18.30 -3.64
N LEU A 21 -21.39 17.26 -2.81
CA LEU A 21 -22.01 17.33 -1.49
C LEU A 21 -20.96 17.53 -0.41
N THR A 22 -21.32 18.24 0.65
CA THR A 22 -20.48 18.31 1.85
C THR A 22 -20.52 16.99 2.63
N ALA A 23 -19.52 16.76 3.49
CA ALA A 23 -19.48 15.55 4.34
C ALA A 23 -20.71 15.44 5.24
N GLU A 24 -21.22 16.58 5.72
CA GLU A 24 -22.40 16.66 6.57
C GLU A 24 -23.68 16.36 5.79
N GLU A 25 -23.82 16.88 4.57
CA GLU A 25 -24.94 16.56 3.67
C GLU A 25 -24.99 15.07 3.34
N ILE A 26 -23.84 14.47 3.00
CA ILE A 26 -23.73 13.03 2.75
C ILE A 26 -24.17 12.24 3.98
N TYR A 27 -23.71 12.63 5.17
CA TYR A 27 -24.07 11.94 6.40
C TYR A 27 -25.58 12.05 6.70
N LYS A 28 -26.14 13.26 6.66
CA LYS A 28 -27.57 13.48 6.90
C LYS A 28 -28.43 12.76 5.88
N GLY A 29 -28.04 12.79 4.60
CA GLY A 29 -28.71 12.05 3.52
C GLY A 29 -28.71 10.55 3.77
N ALA A 30 -27.53 9.97 4.06
CA ALA A 30 -27.40 8.53 4.31
C ALA A 30 -28.19 8.06 5.55
N VAL A 31 -28.24 8.88 6.61
CA VAL A 31 -29.04 8.62 7.83
C VAL A 31 -30.53 8.68 7.51
N ASN A 32 -30.97 9.71 6.80
CA ASN A 32 -32.36 9.89 6.42
C ASN A 32 -32.84 8.76 5.51
N ASP A 33 -32.04 8.37 4.52
CA ASP A 33 -32.34 7.27 3.60
C ASP A 33 -32.61 5.96 4.35
N ILE A 34 -31.74 5.58 5.29
CA ILE A 34 -31.92 4.34 6.05
C ILE A 34 -33.06 4.44 7.05
N TYR A 35 -33.30 5.62 7.63
CA TYR A 35 -34.40 5.86 8.56
C TYR A 35 -35.74 5.72 7.83
N CYS A 36 -35.92 6.45 6.72
CA CYS A 36 -37.11 6.40 5.88
C CYS A 36 -37.37 4.98 5.37
N TYR A 37 -36.31 4.27 4.93
CA TYR A 37 -36.44 2.88 4.51
C TYR A 37 -36.93 1.97 5.66
N CYS A 38 -36.36 2.08 6.86
CA CYS A 38 -36.80 1.27 7.99
C CYS A 38 -38.22 1.64 8.44
N PHE A 39 -38.56 2.92 8.44
CA PHE A 39 -39.89 3.41 8.81
C PHE A 39 -40.97 2.91 7.85
N ALA A 40 -40.73 3.00 6.54
CA ALA A 40 -41.67 2.54 5.52
C ALA A 40 -41.92 1.02 5.53
N ASN A 41 -40.99 0.24 6.08
CA ASN A 41 -41.09 -1.22 6.17
C ASN A 41 -41.37 -1.73 7.61
N ASP A 42 -41.69 -0.82 8.54
CA ASP A 42 -41.92 -1.13 9.97
C ASP A 42 -40.77 -1.89 10.66
N LEU A 43 -39.53 -1.59 10.26
CA LEU A 43 -38.31 -2.23 10.74
C LEU A 43 -37.64 -1.42 11.87
N SER A 44 -38.42 -1.06 12.90
CA SER A 44 -37.97 -0.21 14.01
C SER A 44 -36.74 -0.78 14.75
N GLN A 45 -36.70 -2.09 14.97
CA GLN A 45 -35.55 -2.75 15.62
C GLN A 45 -34.28 -2.73 14.74
N VAL A 46 -34.44 -2.87 13.41
CA VAL A 46 -33.32 -2.80 12.47
C VAL A 46 -32.74 -1.39 12.47
N TRP A 47 -33.61 -0.37 12.47
CA TRP A 47 -33.16 1.02 12.61
C TRP A 47 -32.35 1.23 13.89
N ALA A 48 -32.86 0.79 15.04
CA ALA A 48 -32.15 0.93 16.32
C ALA A 48 -30.78 0.25 16.28
N TYR A 49 -30.67 -0.94 15.67
CA TYR A 49 -29.39 -1.62 15.48
C TYR A 49 -28.44 -0.84 14.55
N MET A 50 -28.93 -0.41 13.38
CA MET A 50 -28.14 0.31 12.39
C MET A 50 -27.63 1.64 12.92
N TRP A 51 -28.46 2.38 13.64
CA TRP A 51 -28.06 3.61 14.33
C TRP A 51 -26.90 3.35 15.29
N ASN A 52 -27.11 2.44 16.26
CA ASN A 52 -26.15 2.17 17.32
C ASN A 52 -24.80 1.62 16.80
N ARG A 53 -24.81 0.85 15.71
CA ARG A 53 -23.60 0.19 15.20
C ARG A 53 -22.92 0.92 14.04
N TRP A 54 -23.65 1.69 13.25
CA TRP A 54 -23.12 2.25 11.98
C TRP A 54 -23.32 3.75 11.87
N TYR A 55 -24.52 4.26 12.15
CA TYR A 55 -24.87 5.65 11.82
C TYR A 55 -24.69 6.64 12.98
N THR A 56 -24.34 6.22 14.19
CA THR A 56 -23.90 7.17 15.22
C THR A 56 -22.64 7.91 14.78
N PRO A 57 -22.45 9.21 15.12
CA PRO A 57 -21.30 9.99 14.67
C PRO A 57 -19.94 9.33 14.96
N LYS A 58 -19.83 8.67 16.14
CA LYS A 58 -18.62 7.93 16.54
C LYS A 58 -18.34 6.73 15.63
N GLN A 59 -19.37 5.99 15.21
CA GLN A 59 -19.23 4.81 14.36
C GLN A 59 -19.10 5.19 12.89
N TRP A 60 -19.82 6.21 12.44
CA TRP A 60 -19.79 6.71 11.06
C TRP A 60 -18.35 7.01 10.60
N ALA A 61 -17.58 7.68 11.46
CA ALA A 61 -16.18 8.01 11.18
C ALA A 61 -15.26 6.79 10.96
N LEU A 62 -15.64 5.60 11.43
CA LEU A 62 -14.84 4.39 11.31
C LEU A 62 -15.02 3.67 9.97
N TRP A 63 -16.16 3.84 9.31
CA TRP A 63 -16.46 3.09 8.07
C TRP A 63 -16.79 3.99 6.87
N ALA A 64 -17.40 5.16 7.06
CA ALA A 64 -17.81 6.00 5.93
C ALA A 64 -16.62 6.77 5.34
N ARG A 65 -16.50 6.76 4.02
CA ARG A 65 -15.44 7.52 3.33
C ARG A 65 -15.62 9.03 3.48
N ALA A 66 -16.86 9.52 3.48
CA ALA A 66 -17.17 10.93 3.61
C ALA A 66 -16.68 11.57 4.92
N ALA A 67 -16.43 10.78 5.97
CA ALA A 67 -15.90 11.28 7.23
C ALA A 67 -14.40 11.59 7.18
N CYS A 68 -13.67 11.06 6.17
CA CYS A 68 -12.26 11.33 5.97
C CYS A 68 -12.08 12.44 4.93
N PRO A 69 -11.22 13.45 5.15
CA PRO A 69 -10.94 14.47 4.14
C PRO A 69 -10.19 13.95 2.90
N SER A 70 -9.61 12.74 2.98
CA SER A 70 -8.82 12.15 1.90
C SER A 70 -9.46 10.87 1.37
N ILE A 71 -9.57 10.78 0.04
CA ILE A 71 -10.00 9.55 -0.63
C ILE A 71 -8.84 8.55 -0.61
N SER A 72 -8.97 7.48 0.16
CA SER A 72 -8.06 6.35 0.02
C SER A 72 -8.24 5.70 -1.36
N ARG A 73 -7.22 5.85 -2.22
CA ARG A 73 -7.17 5.17 -3.54
C ARG A 73 -7.07 3.65 -3.39
N LEU A 74 -6.54 3.18 -2.27
CA LEU A 74 -6.41 1.76 -1.95
C LEU A 74 -7.64 1.30 -1.17
N LYS A 75 -8.23 0.18 -1.58
CA LYS A 75 -9.22 -0.51 -0.75
C LYS A 75 -8.50 -1.06 0.49
N THR A 76 -9.06 -0.82 1.67
CA THR A 76 -8.51 -1.32 2.94
C THR A 76 -8.33 -2.84 2.92
N THR A 77 -9.22 -3.56 2.22
CA THR A 77 -9.11 -5.01 2.01
C THR A 77 -7.81 -5.40 1.30
N MET A 78 -7.39 -4.68 0.26
CA MET A 78 -6.14 -4.97 -0.45
C MET A 78 -4.91 -4.76 0.43
N VAL A 79 -4.92 -3.71 1.26
CA VAL A 79 -3.82 -3.43 2.19
C VAL A 79 -3.72 -4.54 3.24
N VAL A 80 -4.86 -4.95 3.80
CA VAL A 80 -4.97 -6.04 4.77
C VAL A 80 -4.54 -7.37 4.15
N GLU A 81 -5.02 -7.71 2.95
CA GLU A 81 -4.64 -8.92 2.22
C GLU A 81 -3.14 -8.96 1.92
N ASN A 82 -2.55 -7.85 1.48
CA ASN A 82 -1.12 -7.78 1.21
C ASN A 82 -0.29 -7.92 2.50
N LEU A 83 -0.75 -7.31 3.61
CA LEU A 83 -0.14 -7.51 4.92
C LEU A 83 -0.17 -8.98 5.34
N TRP A 84 -1.33 -9.64 5.21
CA TRP A 84 -1.48 -11.05 5.51
C TRP A 84 -0.64 -11.94 4.59
N LYS A 85 -0.51 -11.60 3.31
CA LYS A 85 0.39 -12.30 2.38
C LYS A 85 1.82 -12.28 2.91
N HIS A 86 2.34 -11.11 3.30
CA HIS A 86 3.68 -10.99 3.85
C HIS A 86 3.84 -11.69 5.20
N LEU A 87 2.86 -11.58 6.10
CA LEU A 87 2.87 -12.26 7.39
C LEU A 87 2.95 -13.79 7.19
N LYS A 88 2.13 -14.33 6.29
CA LYS A 88 2.09 -15.76 5.97
C LYS A 88 3.41 -16.27 5.40
N THR A 89 4.01 -15.53 4.46
CA THR A 89 5.21 -15.99 3.75
C THR A 89 6.52 -15.75 4.50
N ARG A 90 6.61 -14.70 5.32
CA ARG A 90 7.84 -14.42 6.09
C ARG A 90 7.80 -14.99 7.49
N ASP A 91 6.74 -14.69 8.23
CA ASP A 91 6.73 -14.85 9.68
C ASP A 91 6.02 -16.16 10.09
N LEU A 92 5.04 -16.62 9.30
CA LEU A 92 4.26 -17.84 9.58
C LEU A 92 4.59 -19.03 8.68
N ALA A 93 5.61 -18.94 7.82
CA ALA A 93 5.90 -19.97 6.82
C ALA A 93 6.22 -21.35 7.42
N GLN A 94 6.78 -21.37 8.64
CA GLN A 94 7.17 -22.60 9.34
C GLN A 94 6.06 -23.15 10.26
N PHE A 95 4.97 -22.40 10.45
CA PHE A 95 3.91 -22.78 11.40
C PHE A 95 2.69 -23.32 10.67
N ASN A 96 2.44 -24.62 10.83
CA ASN A 96 1.18 -25.22 10.39
C ASN A 96 0.07 -24.87 11.40
N ARG A 97 -0.95 -24.14 10.94
CA ARG A 97 -2.11 -23.70 11.76
C ARG A 97 -1.67 -22.96 13.04
N PRO A 98 -1.05 -21.78 12.90
CA PRO A 98 -0.59 -21.01 14.05
C PRO A 98 -1.75 -20.63 14.96
N ARG A 99 -1.55 -20.78 16.27
CA ARG A 99 -2.51 -20.31 17.29
C ARG A 99 -2.59 -18.79 17.24
N LEU A 100 -3.75 -18.24 17.60
CA LEU A 100 -3.99 -16.79 17.59
C LEU A 100 -2.94 -16.04 18.42
N ASP A 101 -2.56 -16.58 19.57
CA ASP A 101 -1.58 -16.00 20.49
C ASP A 101 -0.18 -15.82 19.85
N LEU A 102 0.28 -16.84 19.10
CA LEU A 102 1.53 -16.76 18.35
C LEU A 102 1.45 -15.68 17.26
N VAL A 103 0.31 -15.61 16.56
CA VAL A 103 0.09 -14.58 15.53
C VAL A 103 0.13 -13.19 16.15
N THR A 104 -0.54 -12.96 17.29
CA THR A 104 -0.51 -11.66 17.98
C THR A 104 0.89 -11.30 18.45
N HIS A 105 1.62 -12.26 19.02
CA HIS A 105 3.01 -12.05 19.42
C HIS A 105 3.90 -11.64 18.23
N LEU A 106 3.81 -12.33 17.09
CA LEU A 106 4.56 -12.02 15.88
C LEU A 106 4.18 -10.65 15.28
N VAL A 107 2.91 -10.27 15.36
CA VAL A 107 2.46 -8.94 14.91
C VAL A 107 3.10 -7.85 15.76
N ILE A 108 3.12 -8.00 17.08
CA ILE A 108 3.69 -7.02 18.00
C ILE A 108 5.21 -6.95 17.90
N THR A 109 5.87 -8.10 17.84
CA THR A 109 7.34 -8.18 17.92
C THR A 109 8.03 -8.05 16.56
N GLY A 110 7.41 -8.52 15.48
CA GLY A 110 8.02 -8.55 14.15
C GLY A 110 7.44 -7.52 13.19
N VAL A 111 6.11 -7.52 13.04
CA VAL A 111 5.44 -6.70 12.02
C VAL A 111 5.44 -5.22 12.41
N LEU A 112 5.06 -4.90 13.64
CA LEU A 112 4.91 -3.52 14.10
C LEU A 112 6.24 -2.74 14.03
N PRO A 113 7.37 -3.24 14.54
CA PRO A 113 8.64 -2.51 14.45
C PRO A 113 9.10 -2.31 13.00
N ARG A 114 8.84 -3.29 12.13
CA ARG A 114 9.17 -3.20 10.70
C ARG A 114 8.37 -2.10 10.01
N ILE A 115 7.07 -2.02 10.26
CA ILE A 115 6.22 -0.93 9.75
C ILE A 115 6.68 0.42 10.31
N GLN A 116 6.98 0.50 11.61
CA GLN A 116 7.50 1.73 12.23
C GLN A 116 8.82 2.17 11.59
N GLN A 117 9.74 1.26 11.29
CA GLN A 117 10.99 1.58 10.59
C GLN A 117 10.74 2.11 9.18
N THR A 118 9.82 1.49 8.43
CA THR A 118 9.42 1.98 7.10
C THR A 118 8.81 3.37 7.19
N LEU A 119 7.87 3.61 8.11
CA LEU A 119 7.25 4.91 8.33
C LEU A 119 8.28 5.97 8.75
N ASN A 120 9.18 5.66 9.67
CA ASN A 120 10.25 6.57 10.07
C ASN A 120 11.18 6.90 8.90
N SER A 121 11.38 5.97 7.97
CA SER A 121 12.16 6.22 6.75
C SER A 121 11.42 7.08 5.73
N ILE A 122 10.09 7.04 5.69
CA ILE A 122 9.26 7.86 4.79
C ILE A 122 9.10 9.27 5.35
N LEU A 123 8.90 9.40 6.67
CA LEU A 123 8.73 10.67 7.37
C LEU A 123 10.05 11.39 7.65
N ASP A 124 11.17 10.89 7.09
CA ASP A 124 12.53 11.40 7.31
C ASP A 124 12.94 11.52 8.80
N LYS A 125 12.25 10.82 9.72
CA LYS A 125 12.57 10.74 11.16
C LYS A 125 13.71 9.76 11.47
N ARG A 126 14.60 9.51 10.50
CA ARG A 126 15.73 8.59 10.69
C ARG A 126 16.71 9.15 11.72
N ARG A 127 17.40 8.25 12.43
CA ARG A 127 18.55 8.64 13.27
C ARG A 127 19.56 9.42 12.44
N VAL A 128 19.94 10.60 12.94
CA VAL A 128 20.76 11.64 12.28
C VAL A 128 22.13 11.15 11.75
N GLY A 129 22.57 9.93 12.09
CA GLY A 129 23.87 9.40 11.67
C GLY A 129 23.88 8.42 10.48
N ARG A 130 22.74 8.07 9.88
CA ARG A 130 22.72 7.08 8.77
C ARG A 130 22.24 7.72 7.47
N ALA A 131 23.07 7.62 6.42
CA ALA A 131 22.72 8.11 5.09
C ALA A 131 21.37 7.53 4.61
N LYS A 132 20.60 8.36 3.89
CA LYS A 132 19.35 7.94 3.25
C LYS A 132 19.68 6.79 2.29
N ALA A 133 18.90 5.71 2.37
CA ALA A 133 19.04 4.65 1.38
C ALA A 133 18.68 5.25 0.03
N LEU A 134 19.57 5.11 -0.96
CA LEU A 134 19.29 5.60 -2.31
C LEU A 134 18.06 4.88 -2.85
N ALA A 135 17.22 5.61 -3.57
CA ALA A 135 16.14 4.98 -4.33
C ALA A 135 16.74 4.01 -5.36
N PRO A 136 15.99 2.97 -5.78
CA PRO A 136 16.48 2.02 -6.78
C PRO A 136 16.98 2.71 -8.05
N TRP A 137 16.25 3.72 -8.54
CA TRP A 137 16.65 4.51 -9.70
C TRP A 137 17.92 5.34 -9.47
N GLN A 138 18.14 5.86 -8.25
CA GLN A 138 19.37 6.59 -7.92
C GLN A 138 20.57 5.65 -7.86
N THR A 139 20.35 4.42 -7.39
CA THR A 139 21.38 3.37 -7.36
C THR A 139 21.77 2.97 -8.78
N GLU A 140 20.76 2.79 -9.64
CA GLU A 140 20.94 2.48 -11.05
C GLU A 140 21.62 3.63 -11.81
N PHE A 141 21.17 4.86 -11.59
CA PHE A 141 21.80 6.05 -12.15
C PHE A 141 23.27 6.15 -11.71
N ARG A 142 23.57 5.98 -10.41
CA ARG A 142 24.95 5.99 -9.91
C ARG A 142 25.80 4.89 -10.56
N ARG A 143 25.22 3.72 -10.83
CA ARG A 143 25.88 2.61 -11.54
C ARG A 143 26.23 3.03 -12.96
N GLN A 144 25.25 3.51 -13.72
CA GLN A 144 25.43 3.97 -15.10
C GLN A 144 26.40 5.15 -15.19
N TRP A 145 26.30 6.11 -14.27
CA TRP A 145 27.20 7.27 -14.22
C TRP A 145 28.65 6.86 -14.03
N LYS A 146 28.92 5.89 -13.15
CA LYS A 146 30.26 5.33 -12.94
C LYS A 146 30.77 4.55 -14.14
N GLU A 147 29.87 3.89 -14.87
CA GLU A 147 30.22 3.19 -16.09
C GLU A 147 30.59 4.20 -17.18
N LEU A 148 29.79 5.25 -17.34
CA LEU A 148 29.99 6.32 -18.33
C LEU A 148 31.11 7.31 -17.97
N SER A 149 31.58 7.35 -16.72
CA SER A 149 32.74 8.17 -16.34
C SER A 149 34.09 7.56 -16.72
N LEU A 150 34.13 6.27 -17.06
CA LEU A 150 35.34 5.58 -17.51
C LEU A 150 35.62 5.93 -18.97
N THR A 151 36.90 5.93 -19.37
CA THR A 151 37.28 6.01 -20.79
C THR A 151 36.81 4.77 -21.54
N ASP A 152 36.58 4.89 -22.84
CA ASP A 152 36.02 3.79 -23.64
C ASP A 152 36.96 2.56 -23.64
N GLU A 153 38.28 2.78 -23.63
CA GLU A 153 39.30 1.73 -23.48
C GLU A 153 39.12 0.93 -22.18
N GLU A 154 38.94 1.62 -21.05
CA GLU A 154 38.73 0.98 -19.75
C GLU A 154 37.41 0.20 -19.69
N ARG A 155 36.38 0.64 -20.42
CA ARG A 155 35.11 -0.08 -20.53
C ARG A 155 35.27 -1.36 -21.33
N LEU A 156 35.97 -1.32 -22.46
CA LEU A 156 36.25 -2.49 -23.29
C LEU A 156 37.05 -3.54 -22.52
N ILE A 157 38.13 -3.12 -21.87
CA ILE A 157 38.95 -3.99 -21.00
C ILE A 157 38.10 -4.62 -19.89
N LYS A 158 37.18 -3.88 -19.28
CA LYS A 158 36.26 -4.45 -18.26
C LYS A 158 35.28 -5.45 -18.84
N LYS A 159 34.74 -5.21 -20.04
CA LYS A 159 33.83 -6.15 -20.73
C LYS A 159 34.57 -7.43 -21.10
N GLU A 160 35.77 -7.33 -21.66
CA GLU A 160 36.65 -8.46 -21.97
C GLU A 160 36.97 -9.25 -20.70
N LEU A 161 37.40 -8.58 -19.63
CA LEU A 161 37.69 -9.24 -18.34
C LEU A 161 36.45 -9.92 -17.74
N ALA A 162 35.25 -9.36 -17.91
CA ALA A 162 34.01 -9.97 -17.46
C ALA A 162 33.69 -11.26 -18.25
N VAL A 163 33.91 -11.25 -19.56
CA VAL A 163 33.79 -12.47 -20.40
C VAL A 163 34.86 -13.50 -20.02
N LEU A 164 36.09 -13.05 -19.79
CA LEU A 164 37.22 -13.90 -19.41
C LEU A 164 37.02 -14.58 -18.04
N LYS A 165 36.46 -13.86 -17.06
CA LYS A 165 36.16 -14.38 -15.71
C LYS A 165 34.82 -15.12 -15.63
N GLY A 166 33.98 -15.03 -16.66
CA GLY A 166 32.70 -15.72 -16.71
C GLY A 166 32.83 -17.23 -16.94
N ASN A 167 31.79 -17.99 -16.59
CA ASN A 167 31.71 -19.45 -16.77
C ASN A 167 31.51 -19.91 -18.23
N LEU A 168 31.70 -19.03 -19.21
CA LEU A 168 31.57 -19.36 -20.63
C LEU A 168 32.75 -20.26 -21.05
N LYS A 169 32.46 -21.35 -21.77
CA LYS A 169 33.46 -22.32 -22.22
C LYS A 169 33.69 -22.24 -23.74
N GLY A 170 34.96 -22.38 -24.15
CA GLY A 170 35.38 -22.58 -25.54
C GLY A 170 34.78 -21.56 -26.51
N LYS A 171 34.23 -22.07 -27.62
CA LYS A 171 33.71 -21.30 -28.77
C LYS A 171 32.77 -20.14 -28.42
N ARG A 172 31.86 -20.32 -27.45
CA ARG A 172 30.92 -19.26 -27.01
C ARG A 172 31.59 -18.09 -26.28
N LYS A 173 32.78 -18.33 -25.74
CA LYS A 173 33.59 -17.30 -25.08
C LYS A 173 34.35 -16.48 -26.13
N GLU A 174 34.91 -17.16 -27.13
CA GLU A 174 35.60 -16.56 -28.29
C GLU A 174 34.64 -15.69 -29.12
N GLU A 175 33.47 -16.23 -29.49
CA GLU A 175 32.41 -15.48 -30.21
C GLU A 175 31.95 -14.22 -29.46
N ARG A 176 32.01 -14.21 -28.12
CA ARG A 176 31.65 -13.04 -27.30
C ARG A 176 32.77 -12.02 -27.17
N LEU A 177 34.02 -12.44 -27.27
CA LEU A 177 35.16 -11.52 -27.28
C LEU A 177 35.28 -10.82 -28.65
N GLU A 178 34.93 -11.50 -29.73
CA GLU A 178 34.91 -10.91 -31.09
C GLU A 178 33.79 -9.88 -31.31
N GLN A 179 32.78 -9.84 -30.43
CA GLN A 179 31.64 -8.91 -30.48
C GLN A 179 31.81 -7.66 -29.60
N ILE A 180 32.87 -7.59 -28.80
CA ILE A 180 33.17 -6.48 -27.88
C ILE A 180 34.06 -5.47 -28.58
#